data_AF-A0A4S8IEH4-F1
#
_entry.id   AF-A0A4S8IEH4-F1
#
_cell.length_a   1.000
_cell.length_b   1.000
_cell.length_c   1.000
_cell.angle_alpha   90.00
_cell.angle_beta   90.00
_cell.angle_gamma   90.00
#
_symmetry.space_group_name_H-M   'P 1'
#
loop_
_entity.id
_entity.type
_entity.pdbx_description
1 polymer ?
#
loop_
_entity_poly.entity_id
_entity_poly.type
_entity_poly.pdbx_seq_one_letter_code
_entity_poly.pdbx_strand_id
1 'polypeptide(L)'
;MSLLRKVLPLVLGSQWPARFNCGSWLPLNRLKKAMRTYFVVAGGTGFSMTEPPFVSRERLLKHQQYFQSIHKHTYLKGRFDKITSVAIPLALAVSSLALIGRGIYNMSHGIGKKA
;
A
#
# COMPACT_ATOMS: atom_id res chain seq x y z
N MET A 1 -26.47 21.46 18.96
CA MET A 1 -25.66 20.30 18.50
C MET A 1 -26.56 19.20 17.95
N SER A 2 -27.32 19.48 16.88
CA SER A 2 -28.34 18.56 16.34
C SER A 2 -28.29 18.41 14.81
N LEU A 3 -27.18 18.82 14.19
CA LEU A 3 -26.97 18.73 12.74
C LEU A 3 -25.79 17.85 12.33
N LEU A 4 -25.02 17.32 13.28
CA LEU A 4 -23.88 16.42 13.03
C LEU A 4 -24.23 14.94 13.24
N ARG A 5 -25.45 14.53 12.84
CA ARG A 5 -25.88 13.12 12.81
C ARG A 5 -26.68 12.76 11.55
N LYS A 6 -26.61 13.59 10.50
CA LYS A 6 -27.38 13.42 9.26
C LYS A 6 -26.54 13.25 7.98
N VAL A 7 -25.21 13.21 8.08
CA VAL A 7 -24.30 13.04 6.92
C VAL A 7 -23.61 11.67 6.90
N LEU A 8 -24.05 10.74 7.76
CA LEU A 8 -23.49 9.38 7.80
C LEU A 8 -24.58 8.31 7.66
N PRO A 9 -25.26 8.28 6.50
CA PRO A 9 -25.50 7.00 5.85
C PRO A 9 -25.56 7.13 4.32
N LEU A 10 -24.42 7.02 3.63
CA LEU A 10 -24.35 6.69 2.20
C LEU A 10 -23.43 5.48 1.94
N VAL A 11 -23.26 4.63 2.96
CA VAL A 11 -22.54 3.35 2.87
C VAL A 11 -23.41 2.26 3.49
N LEU A 12 -24.59 2.05 2.91
CA LEU A 12 -25.30 0.77 3.01
C LEU A 12 -25.73 0.38 1.61
N GLY A 13 -25.16 -0.70 1.09
CA GLY A 13 -25.51 -1.18 -0.25
C GLY A 13 -24.93 -2.53 -0.64
N SER A 14 -24.65 -3.44 0.30
CA SER A 14 -24.54 -4.87 -0.02
C SER A 14 -24.87 -5.71 1.22
N GLN A 15 -26.17 -5.97 1.37
CA GLN A 15 -26.78 -7.17 1.93
C GLN A 15 -25.80 -8.22 2.52
N TRP A 16 -25.49 -8.13 3.81
CA TRP A 16 -24.96 -9.28 4.55
C TRP A 16 -26.13 -10.17 4.97
N PRO A 17 -26.12 -11.49 4.70
CA PRO A 17 -27.17 -12.37 5.17
C PRO A 17 -27.13 -12.48 6.70
N ALA A 18 -28.10 -11.85 7.35
CA ALA A 18 -28.41 -12.02 8.75
C ALA A 18 -28.96 -13.44 8.99
N ARG A 19 -28.11 -14.33 9.49
CA ARG A 19 -28.40 -15.35 10.53
C ARG A 19 -27.17 -16.24 10.69
N PHE A 20 -26.21 -15.80 11.50
CA PHE A 20 -25.35 -16.73 12.20
C PHE A 20 -25.80 -16.77 13.65
N ASN A 21 -26.51 -17.85 13.98
CA ASN A 21 -26.87 -18.20 15.34
C ASN A 21 -25.57 -18.39 16.14
N CYS A 22 -25.37 -17.54 17.14
CA CYS A 22 -24.17 -17.43 17.95
C CYS A 22 -24.14 -18.59 18.95
N GLY A 23 -23.82 -19.80 18.49
CA GLY A 23 -23.91 -20.99 19.36
C GLY A 23 -23.38 -22.32 18.81
N SER A 24 -22.73 -22.35 17.65
CA SER A 24 -22.05 -23.57 17.19
C SER A 24 -20.68 -23.24 16.60
N TRP A 25 -19.63 -23.68 17.28
CA TRP A 25 -18.27 -23.68 16.74
C TRP A 25 -18.23 -24.68 15.58
N LEU A 26 -18.40 -24.16 14.35
CA LEU A 26 -18.16 -24.94 13.15
C LEU A 26 -16.65 -25.22 13.06
N PRO A 27 -16.21 -26.49 12.99
CA PRO A 27 -14.79 -26.81 13.00
C PRO A 27 -14.08 -26.16 11.80
N LEU A 28 -12.88 -25.59 12.05
CA LEU A 28 -12.06 -24.84 11.08
C LEU A 28 -11.87 -25.57 9.72
N ASN A 29 -11.99 -26.89 9.74
CA ASN A 29 -11.86 -27.79 8.60
C ASN A 29 -13.04 -27.69 7.61
N ARG A 30 -14.23 -27.27 8.08
CA ARG A 30 -15.43 -27.00 7.24
C ARG A 30 -15.39 -25.61 6.62
N LEU A 31 -14.84 -24.62 7.32
CA LEU A 31 -14.60 -23.27 6.80
C LEU A 31 -13.59 -23.28 5.64
N LYS A 32 -12.51 -24.07 5.73
CA LYS A 32 -11.57 -24.24 4.60
C LYS A 32 -12.25 -24.85 3.37
N LYS A 33 -13.16 -25.81 3.56
CA LYS A 33 -13.89 -26.45 2.46
C LYS A 33 -14.89 -25.49 1.82
N ALA A 34 -15.59 -24.69 2.63
CA ALA A 34 -16.50 -23.66 2.15
C ALA A 34 -15.75 -22.55 1.39
N MET A 35 -14.65 -22.00 1.92
CA MET A 35 -13.83 -20.99 1.24
C MET A 35 -13.24 -21.48 -0.09
N ARG A 36 -12.87 -22.76 -0.19
CA ARG A 36 -12.39 -23.36 -1.45
C ARG A 36 -13.50 -23.45 -2.51
N THR A 37 -14.74 -23.69 -2.10
CA THR A 37 -15.90 -23.69 -3.01
C THR A 37 -16.30 -22.29 -3.46
N TYR A 38 -16.23 -21.28 -2.57
CA TYR A 38 -16.47 -19.89 -2.94
C TYR A 38 -15.43 -19.32 -3.93
N PHE A 39 -14.16 -19.75 -3.84
CA PHE A 39 -13.12 -19.32 -4.77
C PHE A 39 -13.28 -19.90 -6.18
N VAL A 40 -13.73 -21.16 -6.31
CA VAL A 40 -13.89 -21.82 -7.61
C VAL A 40 -15.12 -21.29 -8.38
N VAL A 41 -16.19 -20.88 -7.68
CA VAL A 41 -17.41 -20.37 -8.32
C VAL A 41 -17.30 -18.88 -8.69
N ALA A 42 -16.47 -18.10 -8.01
CA ALA A 42 -16.26 -16.68 -8.33
C ALA A 42 -15.25 -16.42 -9.47
N GLY A 43 -14.61 -17.47 -10.02
CA GLY A 43 -13.60 -17.35 -11.09
C GLY A 43 -14.13 -17.40 -12.53
N GLY A 44 -15.45 -17.36 -12.72
CA GLY A 44 -16.10 -17.74 -13.99
C GLY A 44 -17.07 -16.72 -14.58
N THR A 45 -16.69 -15.45 -14.71
CA THR A 45 -17.33 -14.54 -15.68
C THR A 45 -16.24 -13.76 -16.43
N GLY A 46 -15.91 -14.28 -17.61
CA GLY A 46 -15.03 -13.64 -18.57
C GLY A 46 -15.68 -12.39 -19.13
N PHE A 47 -15.24 -11.23 -18.64
CA PHE A 47 -15.30 -10.00 -19.43
C PHE A 47 -14.04 -9.98 -20.30
N SER A 48 -14.16 -10.45 -21.55
CA SER A 48 -13.09 -10.30 -22.53
C SER A 48 -12.98 -8.81 -22.88
N MET A 49 -12.05 -8.09 -22.21
CA MET A 49 -11.54 -6.83 -22.72
C MET A 49 -10.67 -7.15 -23.93
N THR A 50 -11.29 -7.28 -25.10
CA THR A 50 -10.60 -7.64 -26.34
C THR A 50 -10.01 -6.40 -27.02
N GLU A 51 -9.29 -5.57 -26.26
CA GLU A 51 -8.39 -4.58 -26.83
C GLU A 51 -6.98 -4.90 -26.30
N PRO A 52 -6.01 -5.24 -27.17
CA PRO A 52 -4.66 -5.47 -26.71
C PRO A 52 -4.16 -4.19 -26.05
N PRO A 53 -3.56 -4.27 -24.84
CA PRO A 53 -3.07 -3.08 -24.17
C PRO A 53 -2.10 -2.33 -25.08
N PHE A 54 -2.12 -0.99 -25.01
CA PHE A 54 -1.27 -0.10 -25.81
C PHE A 54 0.24 -0.43 -25.78
N VAL A 55 0.67 -1.24 -24.81
CA VAL A 55 2.03 -1.77 -24.71
C VAL A 55 2.01 -3.30 -24.83
N SER A 56 2.85 -3.83 -25.73
CA SER A 56 3.06 -5.27 -25.89
C SER A 56 3.46 -5.95 -24.58
N ARG A 57 2.84 -7.10 -24.29
CA ARG A 57 3.05 -7.88 -23.06
C ARG A 57 4.49 -8.37 -22.89
N GLU A 58 5.24 -8.48 -23.98
CA GLU A 58 6.64 -8.91 -23.99
C GLU A 58 7.57 -8.00 -23.15
N ARG A 59 7.32 -6.68 -23.13
CA ARG A 59 8.12 -5.76 -22.31
C ARG A 59 7.89 -6.00 -20.82
N LEU A 60 6.65 -6.28 -20.43
CA LEU A 60 6.29 -6.58 -19.05
C LEU A 60 6.92 -7.89 -18.59
N LEU A 61 6.89 -8.93 -19.42
CA LEU A 61 7.50 -10.23 -19.10
C LEU A 61 9.03 -10.10 -18.90
N LYS A 62 9.71 -9.31 -19.73
CA LYS A 62 11.16 -9.02 -19.58
C LYS A 62 11.45 -8.32 -18.25
N HIS A 63 10.68 -7.32 -17.88
CA HIS A 63 10.82 -6.64 -16.58
C HIS A 63 10.49 -7.58 -15.41
N GLN A 64 9.45 -8.40 -15.52
CA GLN A 64 9.08 -9.37 -14.50
C GLN A 64 10.18 -10.40 -14.26
N GLN A 65 10.75 -10.99 -15.32
CA GLN A 65 11.89 -11.90 -15.23
C GLN A 65 13.11 -11.22 -14.59
N TYR A 66 13.41 -9.98 -15.01
CA TYR A 66 14.51 -9.19 -14.44
C TYR A 66 14.33 -8.90 -12.93
N PHE A 67 13.14 -8.53 -12.49
CA PHE A 67 12.89 -8.22 -11.07
C PHE A 67 12.68 -9.45 -10.19
N GLN A 68 12.34 -10.60 -10.79
CA GLN A 68 12.21 -11.88 -10.10
C GLN A 68 13.55 -12.61 -9.95
N SER A 69 14.49 -12.43 -10.88
CA SER A 69 15.83 -13.03 -10.77
C SER A 69 16.69 -12.39 -9.66
N ILE A 70 16.35 -11.18 -9.22
CA ILE A 70 17.09 -10.43 -8.20
C ILE A 70 16.53 -10.72 -6.80
N HIS A 71 17.28 -11.48 -6.01
CA HIS A 71 17.00 -11.72 -4.57
C HIS A 71 17.50 -10.57 -3.68
N LYS A 72 16.88 -9.39 -3.79
CA LYS A 72 17.13 -8.22 -2.92
C LYS A 72 15.82 -7.65 -2.38
N HIS A 73 15.90 -6.85 -1.31
CA HIS A 73 14.75 -6.10 -0.81
C HIS A 73 14.18 -5.16 -1.87
N THR A 74 12.86 -4.95 -1.82
CA THR A 74 12.07 -4.29 -2.88
C THR A 74 12.62 -2.93 -3.32
N TYR A 75 13.14 -2.13 -2.39
CA TYR A 75 13.65 -0.77 -2.64
C TYR A 75 15.11 -0.74 -3.17
N LEU A 76 15.75 -1.90 -3.38
CA LEU A 76 17.13 -2.02 -3.87
C LEU A 76 17.24 -2.83 -5.17
N LYS A 77 16.11 -3.15 -5.81
CA LYS A 77 16.07 -4.00 -7.00
C LYS A 77 16.61 -3.29 -8.24
N GLY A 78 16.20 -2.04 -8.49
CA GLY A 78 16.70 -1.22 -9.59
C GLY A 78 17.95 -0.41 -9.24
N ARG A 79 18.75 -0.08 -10.26
CA ARG A 79 19.85 0.88 -10.12
C ARG A 79 19.32 2.28 -9.80
N PHE A 80 18.20 2.67 -10.40
CA PHE A 80 17.52 3.92 -10.11
C PHE A 80 16.94 3.93 -8.69
N ASP A 81 16.38 2.82 -8.22
CA ASP A 81 15.82 2.70 -6.86
C ASP A 81 16.88 2.92 -5.76
N LYS A 82 18.14 2.54 -6.02
CA LYS A 82 19.25 2.85 -5.09
C LYS A 82 19.51 4.34 -4.95
N ILE A 83 19.48 5.08 -6.06
CA ILE A 83 19.74 6.53 -6.05
C ILE A 83 18.60 7.24 -5.34
N THR A 84 17.36 6.89 -5.66
CA THR A 84 16.16 7.53 -5.10
C THR A 84 15.86 7.12 -3.67
N SER A 85 16.21 5.91 -3.24
CA SER A 85 15.93 5.43 -1.88
C SER A 85 17.07 5.66 -0.90
N VAL A 86 18.31 5.77 -1.38
CA VAL A 86 19.50 5.91 -0.52
C VAL A 86 20.06 7.32 -0.60
N ALA A 87 20.42 7.78 -1.81
CA ALA A 87 21.16 9.03 -1.95
C ALA A 87 20.30 10.27 -1.65
N ILE A 88 19.12 10.39 -2.28
CA ILE A 88 18.23 11.55 -2.08
C ILE A 88 17.75 11.65 -0.62
N PRO A 89 17.21 10.58 0.00
CA PRO A 89 16.69 10.67 1.36
C PRO A 89 17.82 10.86 2.39
N LEU A 90 19.01 10.26 2.19
CA LEU A 90 20.15 10.52 3.09
C LEU A 90 20.63 11.96 3.00
N ALA A 91 20.82 12.49 1.79
CA ALA A 91 21.27 13.87 1.61
C ALA A 91 20.27 14.85 2.24
N LEU A 92 18.96 14.60 2.05
CA LEU A 92 17.91 15.42 2.62
C LEU A 92 17.85 15.28 4.16
N ALA A 93 18.03 14.08 4.70
CA ALA A 93 18.03 13.86 6.14
C ALA A 93 19.24 14.54 6.81
N VAL A 94 20.43 14.39 6.24
CA VAL A 94 21.66 14.99 6.77
C VAL A 94 21.58 16.52 6.73
N SER A 95 21.17 17.09 5.61
CA SER A 95 21.00 18.55 5.50
C SER A 95 19.94 19.08 6.47
N SER A 96 18.81 18.40 6.59
CA SER A 96 17.75 18.78 7.53
C SER A 96 18.24 18.74 8.98
N LEU A 97 18.92 17.67 9.38
CA LEU A 97 19.48 17.54 10.73
C LEU A 97 20.55 18.60 11.02
N ALA A 98 21.40 18.91 10.05
CA ALA A 98 22.42 19.95 10.19
C ALA A 98 21.78 21.34 10.42
N LEU A 99 20.73 21.68 9.67
CA LEU A 99 20.00 22.93 9.84
C LEU A 99 19.28 23.00 11.19
N ILE A 100 18.65 21.91 11.62
CA ILE A 100 18.01 21.82 12.94
C ILE A 100 19.05 22.01 14.04
N GLY A 101 20.18 21.31 13.97
CA GLY A 101 21.26 21.42 14.95
C GLY A 101 21.83 22.83 15.05
N ARG A 102 22.07 23.48 13.90
CA ARG A 102 22.49 24.88 13.85
C ARG A 102 21.43 25.83 14.40
N GLY A 103 20.16 25.60 14.10
CA GLY A 103 19.04 26.38 14.63
C GLY A 103 18.97 26.32 16.15
N ILE A 104 19.00 25.11 16.72
CA ILE A 104 19.00 24.89 18.18
C ILE A 104 20.24 25.49 18.82
N TYR A 105 21.41 25.34 18.21
CA TYR A 105 22.65 25.93 18.71
C TYR A 105 22.58 27.47 18.76
N ASN A 106 22.11 28.10 17.69
CA ASN A 106 21.98 29.56 17.62
C ASN A 106 20.96 30.09 18.63
N MET A 107 19.81 29.40 18.79
CA MET A 107 18.79 29.77 19.78
C MET A 107 19.27 29.57 21.22
N SER A 108 19.97 28.46 21.51
CA SER A 108 20.48 28.15 22.86
C SER A 108 21.61 29.07 23.32
N HIS A 109 22.47 29.51 22.39
CA HIS A 109 23.56 30.43 22.69
C HIS A 109 23.16 31.91 22.55
N GLY A 110 21.90 32.19 22.17
CA GLY A 110 21.41 33.56 21.99
C GLY A 110 22.06 34.32 20.83
N ILE A 111 22.69 33.62 19.90
CA ILE A 111 23.44 34.17 18.75
C ILE A 111 22.50 34.22 17.53
N GLY A 112 22.47 35.35 16.82
CA GLY A 112 21.72 35.49 15.56
C GLY A 112 20.49 36.40 15.59
N LYS A 113 20.37 37.29 16.58
CA LYS A 113 19.42 38.42 16.50
C LYS A 113 19.85 39.30 15.33
N LYS A 114 18.99 39.42 14.30
CA LYS A 114 19.14 40.46 13.29
C LYS A 114 18.85 41.80 13.96
N ALA A 115 19.76 42.76 13.80
CA ALA A 115 19.50 44.16 14.14
C ALA A 115 18.41 44.73 13.23
#